data_AF-A0A0G4L132-F1
#
_entry.id   AF-A0A0G4L132-F1
#
_cell.length_a   1.000
_cell.length_b   1.000
_cell.length_c   1.000
_cell.angle_alpha   90.00
_cell.angle_beta   90.00
_cell.angle_gamma   90.00
#
_symmetry.space_group_name_H-M   'P 1'
#
loop_
_entity.id
_entity.type
_entity.pdbx_description
1 polymer ?
#
loop_
_entity_poly.entity_id
_entity_poly.type
_entity_poly.pdbx_seq_one_letter_code
_entity_poly.pdbx_strand_id
1 'polypeptide(L)'
;MSLFVLAETPAGYGLFKAADKKLLKREELTSGPTSSEQINDMLKLKSFVKFDSSAIAVEEASGLREGRVPPMLANLLNEIKDEKKASLAVADVKLGAAIGKLPDLDIKAVSDAATLDLFRAVRENLSSLIPGLADETVDRMALGLSHSISRHKLKFSADKVDAMVVQAIKLLDDLDKELNVYAMRTKEWYGWHFPELAKILNDNLAYARLVDLVGMRENLADADLSDILPEELETP
;
A
#
# COMPACT_ATOMS: atom_id res chain seq x y z
N MET A 1 35.22 -1.75 -20.85
CA MET A 1 34.49 -2.34 -19.72
C MET A 1 33.76 -1.20 -19.07
N SER A 2 32.47 -1.12 -19.36
CA SER A 2 31.54 -0.22 -18.69
C SER A 2 31.31 -0.72 -17.27
N LEU A 3 31.32 0.22 -16.32
CA LEU A 3 30.93 -0.06 -14.95
C LEU A 3 29.51 0.47 -14.76
N PHE A 4 28.61 -0.44 -14.36
CA PHE A 4 27.25 -0.12 -13.98
C PHE A 4 27.12 -0.17 -12.46
N VAL A 5 26.25 0.65 -11.91
CA VAL A 5 25.92 0.67 -10.48
C VAL A 5 24.43 0.44 -10.34
N LEU A 6 24.05 -0.61 -9.63
CA LEU A 6 22.65 -0.90 -9.32
C LEU A 6 22.29 -0.26 -7.98
N ALA A 7 21.51 0.81 -8.01
CA ALA A 7 20.98 1.44 -6.81
C ALA A 7 19.57 0.91 -6.51
N GLU A 8 19.43 0.31 -5.34
CA GLU A 8 18.13 -0.08 -4.78
C GLU A 8 17.57 1.09 -3.98
N THR A 9 16.40 1.59 -4.36
CA THR A 9 15.75 2.72 -3.70
C THR A 9 14.33 2.34 -3.28
N PRO A 10 13.74 3.01 -2.27
CA PRO A 10 12.34 2.78 -1.91
C PRO A 10 11.35 3.04 -3.05
N ALA A 11 11.74 3.86 -4.03
CA ALA A 11 10.92 4.21 -5.18
C ALA A 11 11.05 3.23 -6.36
N GLY A 12 12.11 2.43 -6.41
CA GLY A 12 12.43 1.61 -7.57
C GLY A 12 13.92 1.27 -7.70
N TYR A 13 14.28 0.73 -8.86
CA TYR A 13 15.65 0.42 -9.23
C TYR A 13 16.25 1.50 -10.13
N GLY A 14 17.39 2.05 -9.72
CA GLY A 14 18.19 2.95 -10.53
C GLY A 14 19.40 2.25 -11.10
N LEU A 15 19.57 2.30 -12.42
CA LEU A 15 20.76 1.82 -13.09
C LEU A 15 21.61 3.00 -13.55
N PHE A 16 22.79 3.15 -12.96
CA PHE A 16 23.74 4.20 -13.30
C PHE A 16 24.91 3.66 -14.11
N LYS A 17 25.36 4.41 -15.11
CA LYS A 17 26.59 4.14 -15.87
C LYS A 17 27.68 5.09 -15.38
N ALA A 18 28.77 4.51 -14.90
CA ALA A 18 29.95 5.27 -14.50
C ALA A 18 30.69 5.81 -15.74
N ALA A 19 31.05 7.10 -15.71
CA ALA A 19 31.86 7.74 -16.75
C ALA A 19 33.29 7.16 -16.78
N ASP A 20 33.88 6.88 -15.61
CA ASP A 20 35.24 6.41 -15.47
C ASP A 20 35.35 4.98 -14.91
N LYS A 21 36.17 4.15 -15.57
CA LYS A 21 36.44 2.76 -15.15
C LYS A 21 37.14 2.65 -13.79
N LYS A 22 37.86 3.69 -13.34
CA LYS A 22 38.65 3.70 -12.10
C LYS A 22 37.89 4.23 -10.87
N LEU A 23 36.59 4.47 -10.98
CA LEU A 23 35.77 4.99 -9.87
C LEU A 23 35.97 4.17 -8.58
N LEU A 24 35.98 2.84 -8.67
CA LEU A 24 36.19 1.94 -7.51
C LEU A 24 37.60 1.99 -6.88
N LYS A 25 38.55 2.73 -7.45
CA LYS A 25 39.94 2.84 -6.96
C LYS A 25 40.34 4.27 -6.58
N ARG A 26 39.43 5.24 -6.74
CA ARG A 26 39.73 6.64 -6.40
C ARG A 26 39.55 6.84 -4.90
N GLU A 27 40.59 7.32 -4.23
CA GLU A 27 40.55 7.76 -2.84
C GLU A 27 39.62 8.98 -2.64
N GLU A 28 39.24 9.65 -3.73
CA GLU A 28 38.33 10.81 -3.72
C GLU A 28 36.90 10.46 -3.28
N LEU A 29 36.46 9.20 -3.41
CA LEU A 29 35.18 8.74 -2.82
C LEU A 29 35.29 8.54 -1.31
N THR A 30 36.50 8.33 -0.81
CA THR A 30 36.81 8.03 0.60
C THR A 30 37.19 9.28 1.40
N SER A 31 37.60 10.38 0.75
CA SER A 31 38.29 11.51 1.40
C SER A 31 37.44 12.76 1.66
N GLY A 32 36.14 12.80 1.36
CA GLY A 32 35.31 13.96 1.71
C GLY A 32 34.03 14.12 0.88
N PRO A 33 33.18 15.11 1.20
CA PRO A 33 31.89 15.32 0.53
C PRO A 33 32.14 15.71 -0.92
N THR A 34 31.89 14.78 -1.83
CA THR A 34 31.87 15.06 -3.27
C THR A 34 30.65 15.92 -3.55
N SER A 35 30.79 17.02 -4.30
CA SER A 35 29.63 17.86 -4.61
C SER A 35 28.64 17.09 -5.49
N SER A 36 27.34 17.41 -5.38
CA SER A 36 26.29 16.75 -6.17
C SER A 36 26.54 16.85 -7.68
N GLU A 37 27.15 17.94 -8.12
CA GLU A 37 27.56 18.17 -9.51
C GLU A 37 28.65 17.18 -9.95
N GLN A 38 29.67 16.97 -9.13
CA GLN A 38 30.75 16.01 -9.42
C GLN A 38 30.22 14.58 -9.50
N ILE A 39 29.26 14.22 -8.65
CA ILE A 39 28.65 12.89 -8.67
C ILE A 39 27.79 12.68 -9.92
N ASN A 40 27.04 13.69 -10.36
CA ASN A 40 26.26 13.63 -11.61
C ASN A 40 27.15 13.52 -12.86
N ASP A 41 28.33 14.13 -12.83
CA ASP A 41 29.31 13.97 -13.91
C ASP A 41 29.93 12.56 -13.91
N MET A 42 30.16 11.99 -12.72
CA MET A 42 30.73 10.65 -12.54
C MET A 42 29.73 9.52 -12.83
N LEU A 43 28.46 9.70 -12.47
CA LEU A 43 27.39 8.71 -12.58
C LEU A 43 26.23 9.27 -13.38
N LYS A 44 26.02 8.73 -14.58
CA LYS A 44 24.87 9.10 -15.42
C LYS A 44 23.77 8.05 -15.30
N LEU A 45 22.55 8.49 -15.03
CA LEU A 45 21.38 7.62 -15.03
C LEU A 45 21.18 7.03 -16.43
N LYS A 46 21.18 5.69 -16.55
CA LYS A 46 20.88 4.98 -17.79
C LYS A 46 19.39 4.63 -17.85
N SER A 47 18.86 4.05 -16.79
CA SER A 47 17.45 3.70 -16.67
C SER A 47 17.01 3.73 -15.22
N PHE A 48 15.75 4.09 -15.01
CA PHE A 48 15.09 4.06 -13.71
C PHE A 48 13.77 3.33 -13.85
N VAL A 49 13.60 2.25 -13.09
CA VAL A 49 12.37 1.45 -13.05
C VAL A 49 11.69 1.73 -11.73
N LYS A 50 10.58 2.47 -11.80
CA LYS A 50 9.77 2.81 -10.63
C LYS A 50 8.89 1.62 -10.23
N PHE A 51 8.65 1.46 -8.93
CA PHE A 51 7.60 0.55 -8.45
C PHE A 51 6.21 1.16 -8.64
N ASP A 52 5.31 0.41 -9.27
CA ASP A 52 3.94 0.87 -9.52
C ASP A 52 3.05 0.84 -8.27
N SER A 53 3.32 -0.10 -7.35
CA SER A 53 2.54 -0.26 -6.13
C SER A 53 3.41 -0.68 -4.94
N SER A 54 2.92 -0.42 -3.73
CA SER A 54 3.56 -0.85 -2.49
C SER A 54 3.61 -2.37 -2.35
N ALA A 55 2.64 -3.09 -2.91
CA ALA A 55 2.62 -4.55 -2.90
C ALA A 55 3.80 -5.13 -3.69
N ILE A 56 4.00 -4.65 -4.92
CA ILE A 56 5.14 -5.03 -5.75
C ILE A 56 6.45 -4.65 -5.06
N ALA A 57 6.55 -3.44 -4.51
CA ALA A 57 7.74 -3.01 -3.79
C ALA A 57 8.10 -3.91 -2.59
N VAL A 58 7.10 -4.45 -1.87
CA VAL A 58 7.33 -5.41 -0.77
C VAL A 58 7.80 -6.76 -1.28
N GLU A 59 7.22 -7.27 -2.36
CA GLU A 59 7.63 -8.55 -2.97
C GLU A 59 9.06 -8.47 -3.50
N GLU A 60 9.36 -7.41 -4.23
CA GLU A 60 10.69 -7.11 -4.78
C GLU A 60 11.73 -6.95 -3.65
N ALA A 61 11.43 -6.15 -2.61
CA ALA A 61 12.31 -5.98 -1.45
C ALA A 61 12.50 -7.28 -0.64
N SER A 62 11.47 -8.13 -0.55
CA SER A 62 11.56 -9.43 0.11
C SER A 62 12.43 -10.40 -0.70
N GLY A 63 12.29 -10.41 -2.02
CA GLY A 63 13.13 -11.20 -2.93
C GLY A 63 14.60 -10.83 -2.83
N LEU A 64 14.90 -9.53 -2.81
CA LEU A 64 16.27 -9.03 -2.60
C LEU A 64 16.86 -9.48 -1.26
N ARG A 65 16.08 -9.40 -0.18
CA ARG A 65 16.53 -9.84 1.16
C ARG A 65 16.86 -11.33 1.21
N GLU A 66 16.16 -12.14 0.42
CA GLU A 66 16.43 -13.58 0.29
C GLU A 66 17.58 -13.89 -0.68
N GLY A 67 18.17 -12.87 -1.31
CA GLY A 67 19.22 -13.03 -2.33
C GLY A 67 18.68 -13.66 -3.61
N ARG A 68 17.40 -13.49 -3.90
CA ARG A 68 16.80 -13.86 -5.19
C ARG A 68 16.77 -12.63 -6.09
N VAL A 69 16.84 -12.85 -7.40
CA VAL A 69 16.64 -11.79 -8.40
C VAL A 69 15.16 -11.78 -8.76
N PRO A 70 14.39 -10.75 -8.37
CA PRO A 70 13.00 -10.65 -8.75
C PRO A 70 12.81 -10.35 -10.25
N PRO A 71 11.59 -10.53 -10.81
CA PRO A 71 11.35 -10.34 -12.24
C PRO A 71 11.57 -8.91 -12.72
N MET A 72 11.24 -7.87 -11.94
CA MET A 72 11.49 -6.48 -12.37
C MET A 72 12.99 -6.20 -12.47
N LEU A 73 13.78 -6.69 -11.51
CA LEU A 73 15.24 -6.57 -11.57
C LEU A 73 15.82 -7.35 -12.76
N ALA A 74 15.33 -8.57 -13.03
CA ALA A 74 15.77 -9.34 -14.18
C ALA A 74 15.49 -8.61 -15.51
N ASN A 75 14.33 -7.97 -15.63
CA ASN A 75 13.97 -7.15 -16.79
C ASN A 75 14.88 -5.93 -16.96
N LEU A 76 15.20 -5.23 -15.86
CA LEU A 76 16.16 -4.12 -15.89
C LEU A 76 17.56 -4.58 -16.32
N LEU A 77 18.02 -5.72 -15.81
CA LEU A 77 19.32 -6.28 -16.16
C LEU A 77 19.41 -6.71 -17.63
N ASN A 78 18.29 -7.03 -18.27
CA ASN A 78 18.26 -7.36 -19.70
C ASN A 78 18.73 -6.19 -20.59
N GLU A 79 18.57 -4.92 -20.16
CA GLU A 79 19.03 -3.74 -20.90
C GLU A 79 20.56 -3.61 -20.98
N ILE A 80 21.29 -4.43 -20.23
CA ILE A 80 22.75 -4.42 -20.15
C ILE A 80 23.34 -5.63 -20.90
N LYS A 81 22.51 -6.57 -21.37
CA LYS A 81 22.94 -7.81 -22.03
C LYS A 81 23.85 -7.58 -23.25
N ASP A 82 23.61 -6.51 -23.99
CA ASP A 82 24.35 -6.22 -25.23
C ASP A 82 25.75 -5.60 -24.99
N GLU A 83 26.05 -5.14 -23.78
CA GLU A 83 27.34 -4.52 -23.47
C GLU A 83 28.40 -5.57 -23.10
N LYS A 84 29.19 -5.98 -24.10
CA LYS A 84 30.30 -6.93 -23.94
C LYS A 84 31.31 -6.45 -22.88
N LYS A 85 31.55 -7.29 -21.85
CA LYS A 85 32.47 -7.05 -20.72
C LYS A 85 32.05 -5.88 -19.80
N ALA A 86 30.77 -5.84 -19.42
CA ALA A 86 30.27 -4.96 -18.37
C ALA A 86 30.57 -5.54 -16.97
N SER A 87 30.86 -4.66 -16.01
CA SER A 87 30.91 -4.99 -14.57
C SER A 87 29.77 -4.28 -13.86
N LEU A 88 29.11 -4.96 -12.93
CA LEU A 88 27.99 -4.41 -12.16
C LEU A 88 28.37 -4.29 -10.68
N ALA A 89 28.41 -3.08 -10.15
CA ALA A 89 28.55 -2.84 -8.72
C ALA A 89 27.22 -3.12 -8.02
N VAL A 90 27.25 -3.99 -7.01
CA VAL A 90 26.09 -4.40 -6.21
C VAL A 90 26.43 -4.28 -4.73
N ALA A 91 25.50 -3.78 -3.92
CA ALA A 91 25.74 -3.52 -2.49
C ALA A 91 25.82 -4.81 -1.66
N ASP A 92 25.00 -5.82 -1.97
CA ASP A 92 25.00 -7.11 -1.27
C ASP A 92 25.74 -8.19 -2.07
N VAL A 93 26.64 -8.89 -1.39
CA VAL A 93 27.40 -10.04 -1.91
C VAL A 93 26.48 -11.18 -2.34
N LYS A 94 25.41 -11.45 -1.58
CA LYS A 94 24.45 -12.52 -1.91
C LYS A 94 23.71 -12.23 -3.21
N LEU A 95 23.28 -10.97 -3.38
CA LEU A 95 22.62 -10.53 -4.60
C LEU A 95 23.59 -10.57 -5.78
N GLY A 96 24.84 -10.13 -5.60
CA GLY A 96 25.88 -10.23 -6.62
C GLY A 96 26.11 -11.68 -7.08
N ALA A 97 26.15 -12.64 -6.14
CA ALA A 97 26.26 -14.06 -6.45
C ALA A 97 25.01 -14.62 -7.16
N ALA A 98 23.82 -14.13 -6.83
CA ALA A 98 22.58 -14.54 -7.48
C ALA A 98 22.49 -14.01 -8.92
N ILE A 99 22.88 -12.76 -9.16
CA ILE A 99 22.95 -12.15 -10.49
C ILE A 99 23.97 -12.90 -11.37
N GLY A 100 25.12 -13.27 -10.81
CA GLY A 100 26.15 -14.03 -11.53
C GLY A 100 25.73 -15.45 -11.92
N LYS A 101 24.62 -15.98 -11.37
CA LYS A 101 24.04 -17.29 -11.74
C LYS A 101 22.98 -17.19 -12.84
N LEU A 102 22.63 -15.99 -13.30
CA LEU A 102 21.60 -15.82 -14.34
C LEU A 102 22.13 -16.34 -15.69
N PRO A 103 21.40 -17.24 -16.36
CA PRO A 103 21.89 -17.96 -17.55
C PRO A 103 22.07 -17.07 -18.80
N ASP A 104 21.58 -15.84 -18.79
CA ASP A 104 21.63 -14.93 -19.94
C ASP A 104 22.48 -13.66 -19.73
N LEU A 105 23.18 -13.54 -18.59
CA LEU A 105 23.98 -12.36 -18.24
C LEU A 105 25.45 -12.74 -18.02
N ASP A 106 26.31 -12.45 -19.00
CA ASP A 106 27.77 -12.52 -18.82
C ASP A 106 28.32 -11.24 -18.17
N ILE A 107 27.77 -10.90 -16.98
CA ILE A 107 28.16 -9.70 -16.22
C ILE A 107 28.88 -10.11 -14.94
N LYS A 108 30.05 -9.51 -14.71
CA LYS A 108 30.78 -9.68 -13.45
C LYS A 108 30.22 -8.73 -12.40
N ALA A 109 29.50 -9.29 -11.42
CA ALA A 109 29.09 -8.54 -10.23
C ALA A 109 30.31 -8.28 -9.34
N VAL A 110 30.47 -7.03 -8.88
CA VAL A 110 31.53 -6.57 -7.98
C VAL A 110 30.87 -6.04 -6.71
N SER A 111 31.27 -6.59 -5.57
CA SER A 111 30.78 -6.19 -4.25
C SER A 111 31.96 -6.22 -3.28
N ASP A 112 32.71 -5.12 -3.28
CA ASP A 112 33.94 -4.96 -2.48
C ASP A 112 33.78 -3.77 -1.51
N ALA A 113 34.66 -3.63 -0.53
CA ALA A 113 34.63 -2.51 0.42
C ALA A 113 34.58 -1.12 -0.28
N ALA A 114 35.29 -0.96 -1.41
CA ALA A 114 35.28 0.27 -2.20
C ALA A 114 33.93 0.57 -2.88
N THR A 115 33.04 -0.42 -3.02
CA THR A 115 31.68 -0.19 -3.52
C THR A 115 30.78 0.44 -2.45
N LEU A 116 31.09 0.28 -1.16
CA LEU A 116 30.27 0.84 -0.07
C LEU A 116 30.31 2.37 -0.06
N ASP A 117 31.48 2.97 -0.27
CA ASP A 117 31.61 4.43 -0.35
C ASP A 117 30.89 5.00 -1.58
N LEU A 118 30.92 4.26 -2.69
CA LEU A 118 30.13 4.59 -3.88
C LEU A 118 28.63 4.56 -3.59
N PHE A 119 28.13 3.53 -2.91
CA PHE A 119 26.72 3.47 -2.51
C PHE A 119 26.32 4.54 -1.50
N ARG A 120 27.25 4.96 -0.63
CA ARG A 120 27.03 6.09 0.27
C ARG A 120 26.87 7.39 -0.50
N ALA A 121 27.78 7.68 -1.44
CA ALA A 121 27.71 8.87 -2.30
C ALA A 121 26.40 8.91 -3.13
N VAL A 122 25.98 7.76 -3.67
CA VAL A 122 24.72 7.63 -4.41
C VAL A 122 23.50 7.91 -3.52
N ARG A 123 23.49 7.43 -2.26
CA ARG A 123 22.39 7.67 -1.32
C ARG A 123 22.31 9.12 -0.87
N GLU A 124 23.46 9.76 -0.61
CA GLU A 124 23.52 11.17 -0.21
C GLU A 124 23.07 12.12 -1.33
N ASN A 125 23.19 11.71 -2.60
CA ASN A 125 22.87 12.54 -3.78
C ASN A 125 21.73 11.98 -4.64
N LEU A 126 20.87 11.15 -4.06
CA LEU A 126 19.88 10.36 -4.79
C LEU A 126 18.85 11.24 -5.53
N SER A 127 18.39 12.32 -4.91
CA SER A 127 17.48 13.30 -5.52
C SER A 127 18.11 14.12 -6.65
N SER A 128 19.44 14.30 -6.61
CA SER A 128 20.18 14.94 -7.69
C SER A 128 20.39 14.00 -8.88
N LEU A 129 20.62 12.72 -8.60
CA LEU A 129 20.91 11.67 -9.57
C LEU A 129 19.68 11.21 -10.37
N ILE A 130 18.48 11.31 -9.78
CA ILE A 130 17.22 10.85 -10.38
C ILE A 130 16.30 12.06 -10.59
N PRO A 131 16.19 12.58 -11.82
CA PRO A 131 15.33 13.70 -12.13
C PRO A 131 13.86 13.40 -11.75
N GLY A 132 13.23 14.32 -11.02
CA GLY A 132 11.83 14.18 -10.60
C GLY A 132 11.60 13.39 -9.32
N LEU A 133 12.67 12.93 -8.65
CA LEU A 133 12.59 12.29 -7.34
C LEU A 133 12.99 13.28 -6.24
N ALA A 134 12.01 13.99 -5.67
CA ALA A 134 12.25 14.90 -4.55
C ALA A 134 12.47 14.14 -3.24
N ASP A 135 13.32 14.64 -2.34
CA ASP A 135 13.65 13.99 -1.07
C ASP A 135 12.39 13.64 -0.25
N GLU A 136 11.43 14.57 -0.14
CA GLU A 136 10.17 14.32 0.56
C GLU A 136 9.39 13.13 -0.02
N THR A 137 9.46 12.91 -1.32
CA THR A 137 8.76 11.80 -1.97
C THR A 137 9.44 10.48 -1.68
N VAL A 138 10.77 10.47 -1.60
CA VAL A 138 11.56 9.30 -1.21
C VAL A 138 11.25 8.91 0.22
N ASP A 139 11.21 9.88 1.14
CA ASP A 139 10.91 9.63 2.56
C ASP A 139 9.50 9.07 2.75
N ARG A 140 8.50 9.61 2.05
CA ARG A 140 7.13 9.07 2.10
C ARG A 140 7.05 7.65 1.53
N MET A 141 7.77 7.37 0.44
CA MET A 141 7.84 6.02 -0.13
C MET A 141 8.56 5.05 0.81
N ALA A 142 9.65 5.48 1.44
CA ALA A 142 10.37 4.70 2.45
C ALA A 142 9.49 4.37 3.66
N LEU A 143 8.71 5.34 4.14
CA LEU A 143 7.75 5.14 5.22
C LEU A 143 6.65 4.14 4.81
N GLY A 144 6.05 4.32 3.63
CA GLY A 144 5.03 3.40 3.12
C GLY A 144 5.53 1.97 2.94
N LEU A 145 6.73 1.81 2.37
CA LEU A 145 7.37 0.52 2.20
C LEU A 145 7.73 -0.12 3.55
N SER A 146 8.29 0.63 4.49
CA SER A 146 8.65 0.12 5.82
C SER A 146 7.43 -0.36 6.61
N HIS A 147 6.32 0.37 6.56
CA HIS A 147 5.04 -0.06 7.12
C HIS A 147 4.55 -1.34 6.47
N SER A 148 4.61 -1.43 5.13
CA SER A 148 4.12 -2.58 4.39
C SER A 148 4.96 -3.84 4.64
N ILE A 149 6.29 -3.72 4.66
CA ILE A 149 7.21 -4.80 5.04
C ILE A 149 6.95 -5.25 6.48
N SER A 150 6.74 -4.30 7.40
CA SER A 150 6.47 -4.62 8.81
C SER A 150 5.16 -5.38 8.97
N ARG A 151 4.09 -4.96 8.30
CA ARG A 151 2.79 -5.66 8.27
C ARG A 151 2.91 -7.06 7.68
N HIS A 152 3.62 -7.20 6.56
CA HIS A 152 3.87 -8.49 5.92
C HIS A 152 4.64 -9.43 6.86
N LYS A 153 5.69 -8.93 7.53
CA LYS A 153 6.50 -9.72 8.47
C LYS A 153 5.74 -10.13 9.73
N LEU A 154 4.92 -9.23 10.27
CA LEU A 154 4.07 -9.51 11.44
C LEU A 154 2.90 -10.44 11.11
N LYS A 155 2.71 -10.81 9.82
CA LYS A 155 1.54 -11.53 9.33
C LYS A 155 0.27 -10.88 9.86
N PHE A 156 0.21 -9.55 9.75
CA PHE A 156 -0.91 -8.77 10.27
C PHE A 156 -2.20 -9.26 9.62
N SER A 157 -3.04 -9.92 10.43
CA SER A 157 -4.35 -10.40 10.02
C SER A 157 -5.34 -9.28 10.30
N ALA A 158 -5.88 -8.65 9.26
CA ALA A 158 -6.92 -7.62 9.41
C ALA A 158 -8.13 -8.15 10.19
N ASP A 159 -8.40 -9.45 10.10
CA ASP A 159 -9.51 -10.12 10.79
C ASP A 159 -9.32 -10.26 12.31
N LYS A 160 -8.10 -10.07 12.83
CA LYS A 160 -7.78 -10.23 14.27
C LYS A 160 -7.61 -8.88 14.98
N VAL A 161 -8.23 -7.84 14.43
CA VAL A 161 -8.15 -6.49 15.00
C VAL A 161 -9.31 -6.29 15.98
N ASP A 162 -9.05 -6.57 17.27
CA ASP A 162 -10.04 -6.46 18.35
C ASP A 162 -10.66 -5.06 18.46
N ALA A 163 -9.94 -4.03 18.02
CA ALA A 163 -10.45 -2.66 18.00
C ALA A 163 -11.71 -2.51 17.15
N MET A 164 -11.83 -3.26 16.04
CA MET A 164 -13.03 -3.23 15.19
C MET A 164 -14.22 -3.91 15.87
N VAL A 165 -13.97 -4.96 16.66
CA VAL A 165 -15.02 -5.65 17.42
C VAL A 165 -15.58 -4.73 18.51
N VAL A 166 -14.71 -4.03 19.26
CA VAL A 166 -15.14 -3.04 20.26
C VAL A 166 -15.96 -1.92 19.61
N GLN A 167 -15.54 -1.43 18.44
CA GLN A 167 -16.29 -0.42 17.69
C GLN A 167 -17.64 -0.94 17.20
N ALA A 168 -17.72 -2.17 16.72
CA ALA A 168 -18.96 -2.79 16.25
C ALA A 168 -19.98 -2.99 17.39
N ILE A 169 -19.52 -3.43 18.57
CA ILE A 169 -20.39 -3.56 19.76
C ILE A 169 -20.92 -2.19 20.18
N LYS A 170 -20.05 -1.18 20.23
CA LYS A 170 -20.49 0.19 20.54
C LYS A 170 -21.52 0.71 19.53
N LEU A 171 -21.28 0.48 18.25
CA LEU A 171 -22.21 0.88 17.20
C LEU A 171 -23.57 0.19 17.33
N LEU A 172 -23.59 -1.09 17.71
CA LEU A 172 -24.83 -1.82 17.97
C LEU A 172 -25.63 -1.19 19.12
N ASP A 173 -24.97 -0.89 20.24
CA ASP A 173 -25.61 -0.24 21.40
C ASP A 173 -26.15 1.16 21.07
N ASP A 174 -25.42 1.91 20.23
CA ASP A 174 -25.83 3.25 19.80
C ASP A 174 -27.01 3.16 18.82
N LEU A 175 -26.99 2.21 17.88
CA LEU A 175 -28.11 1.96 16.95
C LEU A 175 -29.40 1.57 17.67
N ASP A 176 -29.35 0.70 18.68
CA ASP A 176 -30.53 0.28 19.42
C ASP A 176 -31.19 1.47 20.16
N LYS A 177 -30.38 2.38 20.72
CA LYS A 177 -30.88 3.60 21.38
C LYS A 177 -31.51 4.54 20.38
N GLU A 178 -30.84 4.82 19.27
CA GLU A 178 -31.34 5.73 18.23
C GLU A 178 -32.60 5.19 17.56
N LEU A 179 -32.64 3.89 17.25
CA LEU A 179 -33.80 3.23 16.67
C LEU A 179 -35.02 3.37 17.59
N ASN A 180 -34.85 3.18 18.89
CA ASN A 180 -35.95 3.35 19.84
C ASN A 180 -36.42 4.82 19.91
N VAL A 181 -35.51 5.80 19.92
CA VAL A 181 -35.86 7.23 19.89
C VAL A 181 -36.65 7.57 18.62
N TYR A 182 -36.20 7.09 17.46
CA TYR A 182 -36.90 7.30 16.19
C TYR A 182 -38.26 6.62 16.16
N ALA A 183 -38.37 5.39 16.69
CA ALA A 183 -39.65 4.69 16.75
C ALA A 183 -40.66 5.43 17.65
N MET A 184 -40.25 5.90 18.82
CA MET A 184 -41.11 6.70 19.70
C MET A 184 -41.53 8.00 19.00
N ARG A 185 -40.60 8.66 18.30
CA ARG A 185 -40.91 9.87 17.54
C ARG A 185 -41.91 9.63 16.42
N THR A 186 -41.79 8.53 15.69
CA THR A 186 -42.74 8.13 14.64
C THR A 186 -44.11 7.82 15.22
N LYS A 187 -44.18 7.13 16.37
CA LYS A 187 -45.43 6.85 17.08
C LYS A 187 -46.12 8.13 17.56
N GLU A 188 -45.37 9.08 18.11
CA GLU A 188 -45.91 10.40 18.50
C GLU A 188 -46.44 11.17 17.29
N TRP A 189 -45.71 11.16 16.18
CA TRP A 189 -46.06 11.95 15.01
C TRP A 189 -47.28 11.40 14.27
N TYR A 190 -47.32 10.10 14.02
CA TYR A 190 -48.47 9.43 13.40
C TYR A 190 -49.66 9.27 14.36
N GLY A 191 -49.41 9.29 15.67
CA GLY A 191 -50.45 9.29 16.70
C GLY A 191 -51.38 10.51 16.64
N TRP A 192 -50.98 11.62 16.02
CA TRP A 192 -51.89 12.74 15.74
C TRP A 192 -53.00 12.38 14.74
N HIS A 193 -52.72 11.43 13.85
CA HIS A 193 -53.65 10.96 12.83
C HIS A 193 -54.39 9.70 13.28
N PHE A 194 -53.68 8.73 13.86
CA PHE A 194 -54.26 7.48 14.33
C PHE A 194 -53.72 7.07 15.72
N PRO A 195 -54.26 7.64 16.80
CA PRO A 195 -53.74 7.45 18.16
C PRO A 195 -53.98 6.05 18.74
N GLU A 196 -55.02 5.33 18.28
CA GLU A 196 -55.31 3.98 18.78
C GLU A 196 -54.25 2.95 18.35
N LEU A 197 -53.65 3.14 17.18
CA LEU A 197 -52.65 2.22 16.62
C LEU A 197 -51.43 2.04 17.52
N ALA A 198 -50.95 3.12 18.15
CA ALA A 198 -49.79 3.07 19.03
C ALA A 198 -50.04 2.31 20.34
N LYS A 199 -51.32 2.14 20.74
CA LYS A 199 -51.71 1.34 21.90
C LYS A 199 -51.91 -0.14 21.57
N ILE A 200 -52.32 -0.43 20.34
CA ILE A 200 -52.56 -1.79 19.85
C ILE A 200 -51.22 -2.44 19.48
N LEU A 201 -50.33 -1.70 18.79
CA LEU A 201 -49.05 -2.22 18.33
C LEU A 201 -47.86 -1.73 19.17
N ASN A 202 -47.37 -2.64 20.01
CA ASN A 202 -46.20 -2.38 20.84
C ASN A 202 -44.89 -2.51 20.06
N ASP A 203 -44.80 -3.41 19.06
CA ASP A 203 -43.60 -3.55 18.23
C ASP A 203 -43.39 -2.32 17.33
N ASN A 204 -42.20 -1.73 17.46
CA ASN A 204 -41.77 -0.55 16.73
C ASN A 204 -41.57 -0.83 15.23
N LEU A 205 -41.11 -2.03 14.88
CA LEU A 205 -40.83 -2.41 13.50
C LEU A 205 -42.13 -2.68 12.74
N ALA A 206 -43.04 -3.46 13.33
CA ALA A 206 -44.38 -3.67 12.78
C ALA A 206 -45.15 -2.34 12.63
N TYR A 207 -45.06 -1.45 13.63
CA TYR A 207 -45.69 -0.12 13.57
C TYR A 207 -45.19 0.70 12.37
N ALA A 208 -43.88 0.76 12.17
CA ALA A 208 -43.30 1.53 11.06
C ALA A 208 -43.71 0.95 9.69
N ARG A 209 -43.74 -0.38 9.54
CA ARG A 209 -44.17 -1.05 8.30
C ARG A 209 -45.64 -0.79 7.99
N LEU A 210 -46.51 -0.83 9.00
CA LEU A 210 -47.93 -0.57 8.81
C LEU A 210 -48.20 0.88 8.41
N VAL A 211 -47.50 1.84 9.04
CA VAL A 211 -47.61 3.26 8.66
C VAL A 211 -47.19 3.48 7.21
N ASP A 212 -46.11 2.82 6.76
CA ASP A 212 -45.62 2.90 5.38
C ASP A 212 -46.61 2.30 4.36
N LEU A 213 -47.22 1.15 4.68
CA LEU A 213 -48.16 0.47 3.79
C LEU A 213 -49.52 1.19 3.70
N VAL A 214 -50.08 1.60 4.84
CA VAL A 214 -51.46 2.09 4.93
C VAL A 214 -51.54 3.58 4.63
N GLY A 215 -50.60 4.37 5.16
CA GLY A 215 -50.59 5.82 5.02
C GLY A 215 -51.78 6.52 5.70
N MET A 216 -52.95 6.53 5.07
CA MET A 216 -54.18 7.15 5.62
C MET A 216 -55.14 6.10 6.18
N ARG A 217 -55.90 6.46 7.22
CA ARG A 217 -56.78 5.53 7.95
C ARG A 217 -57.87 4.93 7.06
N GLU A 218 -58.31 5.65 6.05
CA GLU A 218 -59.33 5.20 5.09
C GLU A 218 -58.85 3.98 4.29
N ASN A 219 -57.55 3.90 4.00
CA ASN A 219 -56.95 2.81 3.24
C ASN A 219 -56.76 1.54 4.07
N LEU A 220 -56.94 1.61 5.40
CA LEU A 220 -56.75 0.46 6.29
C LEU A 220 -57.77 -0.66 6.01
N ALA A 221 -58.96 -0.32 5.51
CA ALA A 221 -59.99 -1.29 5.17
C ALA A 221 -59.66 -2.12 3.92
N ASP A 222 -58.85 -1.55 3.01
CA ASP A 222 -58.51 -2.16 1.72
C ASP A 222 -57.06 -2.69 1.69
N ALA A 223 -56.28 -2.46 2.75
CA ALA A 223 -54.88 -2.87 2.85
C ALA A 223 -54.76 -4.30 3.39
N ASP A 224 -53.87 -5.08 2.76
CA ASP A 224 -53.52 -6.43 3.22
C ASP A 224 -52.42 -6.36 4.29
N LEU A 225 -52.71 -6.84 5.50
CA LEU A 225 -51.85 -6.70 6.69
C LEU A 225 -51.14 -7.99 7.10
N SER A 226 -51.39 -9.10 6.37
CA SER A 226 -50.97 -10.45 6.77
C SER A 226 -49.46 -10.65 6.86
N ASP A 227 -48.70 -9.84 6.11
CA ASP A 227 -47.23 -9.88 6.10
C ASP A 227 -46.59 -9.11 7.28
N ILE A 228 -47.38 -8.29 7.97
CA ILE A 228 -46.90 -7.35 9.00
C ILE A 228 -47.43 -7.73 10.38
N LEU A 229 -48.67 -8.22 10.47
CA LEU A 229 -49.32 -8.56 11.74
C LEU A 229 -49.76 -10.04 11.78
N PRO A 230 -49.71 -10.67 12.97
CA PRO A 230 -50.41 -11.94 13.20
C PRO A 230 -51.93 -11.74 13.12
N GLU A 231 -52.66 -12.70 12.56
CA GLU A 231 -54.12 -12.66 12.33
C GLU A 231 -54.94 -12.28 13.59
N GLU A 232 -54.44 -12.56 14.79
CA GLU A 232 -55.09 -12.23 16.08
C GLU A 232 -55.25 -10.72 16.33
N LEU A 233 -54.44 -9.88 15.69
CA LEU A 233 -54.48 -8.42 15.81
C LEU A 233 -55.19 -7.73 14.62
N GLU A 234 -55.58 -8.50 13.61
CA GLU A 234 -56.24 -7.98 12.39
C GLU A 234 -57.76 -7.86 12.54
N THR A 235 -58.37 -8.67 13.41
CA THR A 235 -59.83 -8.64 13.62
C THR A 235 -60.25 -7.49 14.57
N PRO A 236 -61.38 -6.81 14.28
CA PRO A 236 -61.85 -5.63 15.00
C PRO A 236 -62.24 -5.88 16.46
#